data_AF-A0A819QRC9-F1
#
_entry.id   AF-A0A819QRC9-F1
#
_cell.length_a   1.000
_cell.length_b   1.000
_cell.length_c   1.000
_cell.angle_alpha   90.00
_cell.angle_beta   90.00
_cell.angle_gamma   90.00
#
_symmetry.space_group_name_H-M   'P 1'
#
loop_
_entity.id
_entity.type
_entity.pdbx_description
1 polymer ?
#
loop_
_entity_poly.entity_id
_entity_poly.type
_entity_poly.pdbx_seq_one_letter_code
_entity_poly.pdbx_strand_id
1 'polypeptide(L)'
;MEGADKLPNGYYGTSIRLSTAMDPAMGVMLAHKMNGELLAPDHGRPLRVVIPGQIGGRSVKWLTITKEEDGCSLKFDHPTIPALTKGGWMEKVKEQGGELIDGFWGTRSLVTAPSEEKSSLVVKMTDDHVKRIITEEELSQHNKDDDAWFAVNGHVYNATEYLKDHPG
;
A
#
# COMPACT_ATOMS: atom_id res chain seq x y z
N MET A 1 -6.21 -16.27 -1.65
CA MET A 1 -5.82 -15.08 -2.45
C MET A 1 -4.44 -14.75 -1.97
N GLU A 2 -3.42 -14.92 -2.81
CA GLU A 2 -2.07 -14.55 -2.38
C GLU A 2 -1.81 -13.15 -2.87
N GLY A 3 -1.75 -12.17 -1.96
CA GLY A 3 -1.09 -10.91 -2.27
C GLY A 3 0.36 -11.19 -2.65
N ALA A 4 1.04 -10.24 -3.27
CA ALA A 4 2.36 -10.50 -3.85
C ALA A 4 3.43 -9.52 -3.40
N ASP A 5 3.26 -9.10 -2.17
CA ASP A 5 4.27 -8.57 -1.28
C ASP A 5 5.11 -9.72 -0.80
N LYS A 6 6.41 -9.67 -1.03
CA LYS A 6 7.32 -10.71 -0.54
C LYS A 6 7.80 -10.31 0.86
N LEU A 7 7.08 -10.70 1.90
CA LEU A 7 7.52 -10.53 3.29
C LEU A 7 8.76 -11.39 3.58
N PRO A 8 9.49 -11.14 4.69
CA PRO A 8 10.59 -12.00 5.15
C PRO A 8 10.23 -13.49 5.23
N ASN A 9 8.94 -13.81 5.37
CA ASN A 9 8.41 -15.18 5.50
C ASN A 9 7.59 -15.66 4.27
N GLY A 10 7.72 -15.01 3.11
CA GLY A 10 6.95 -15.34 1.89
C GLY A 10 5.89 -14.31 1.56
N TYR A 11 4.96 -14.64 0.66
CA TYR A 11 3.98 -13.65 0.19
C TYR A 11 2.84 -13.41 1.20
N TYR A 12 2.29 -12.19 1.36
CA TYR A 12 1.05 -12.03 2.15
C TYR A 12 -0.11 -12.59 1.37
N GLY A 13 -0.40 -13.85 1.66
CA GLY A 13 -1.63 -14.48 1.23
C GLY A 13 -2.66 -14.54 2.33
N THR A 14 -3.89 -14.25 1.95
CA THR A 14 -5.07 -14.55 2.75
C THR A 14 -6.16 -15.17 1.87
N SER A 15 -6.81 -16.22 2.34
CA SER A 15 -7.87 -16.88 1.59
C SER A 15 -9.22 -16.65 2.25
N ILE A 16 -10.25 -16.45 1.44
CA ILE A 16 -11.63 -16.68 1.86
C ILE A 16 -12.07 -18.04 1.33
N ARG A 17 -13.10 -18.62 1.96
CA ARG A 17 -13.70 -19.85 1.46
C ARG A 17 -14.33 -19.59 0.10
N LEU A 18 -14.23 -20.57 -0.79
CA LEU A 18 -14.89 -20.49 -2.10
C LEU A 18 -16.39 -20.26 -1.95
N SER A 19 -17.03 -20.91 -0.98
CA SER A 19 -18.45 -20.69 -0.68
C SER A 19 -18.75 -19.23 -0.33
N THR A 20 -17.88 -18.57 0.43
CA THR A 20 -18.02 -17.14 0.76
C THR A 20 -17.83 -16.25 -0.47
N ALA A 21 -16.87 -16.59 -1.34
CA ALA A 21 -16.64 -15.84 -2.57
C ALA A 21 -17.80 -15.98 -3.58
N MET A 22 -18.44 -17.15 -3.61
CA MET A 22 -19.51 -17.48 -4.55
C MET A 22 -20.91 -17.17 -4.00
N ASP A 23 -21.04 -16.81 -2.73
CA ASP A 23 -22.32 -16.43 -2.11
C ASP A 23 -22.67 -14.97 -2.44
N PRO A 24 -23.74 -14.71 -3.22
CA PRO A 24 -24.15 -13.35 -3.57
C PRO A 24 -24.51 -12.49 -2.35
N ALA A 25 -24.97 -13.11 -1.26
CA ALA A 25 -25.32 -12.39 -0.04
C ALA A 25 -24.10 -11.78 0.67
N MET A 26 -22.91 -12.31 0.43
CA MET A 26 -21.66 -11.80 0.99
C MET A 26 -21.15 -10.54 0.28
N GLY A 27 -21.62 -10.27 -0.95
CA GLY A 27 -21.27 -9.05 -1.69
C GLY A 27 -19.77 -8.88 -1.93
N VAL A 28 -19.03 -9.98 -2.15
CA VAL A 28 -17.60 -9.92 -2.48
C VAL A 28 -17.42 -9.30 -3.87
N MET A 29 -16.55 -8.29 -3.98
CA MET A 29 -16.39 -7.52 -5.22
C MET A 29 -14.94 -7.38 -5.63
N LEU A 30 -14.72 -7.35 -6.95
CA LEU A 30 -13.54 -6.76 -7.55
C LEU A 30 -13.87 -5.29 -7.88
N ALA A 31 -13.21 -4.36 -7.20
CA ALA A 31 -13.44 -2.94 -7.38
C ALA A 31 -12.27 -2.31 -8.14
N HIS A 32 -12.58 -1.51 -9.17
CA HIS A 32 -11.63 -0.65 -9.89
C HIS A 32 -11.93 0.86 -9.67
N LYS A 33 -13.02 1.14 -8.95
CA LYS A 33 -13.48 2.47 -8.56
C LYS A 33 -13.90 2.48 -7.09
N MET A 34 -13.79 3.65 -6.47
CA MET A 34 -14.33 3.94 -5.14
C MET A 34 -15.00 5.30 -5.21
N ASN A 35 -16.27 5.37 -4.82
CA ASN A 35 -17.09 6.60 -4.85
C ASN A 35 -17.16 7.26 -6.25
N GLY A 36 -17.28 6.46 -7.30
CA GLY A 36 -17.40 6.93 -8.69
C GLY A 36 -16.06 7.22 -9.39
N GLU A 37 -15.01 7.47 -8.62
CA GLU A 37 -13.66 7.75 -9.10
C GLU A 37 -12.82 6.48 -9.21
N LEU A 38 -11.81 6.49 -10.08
CA LEU A 38 -10.82 5.41 -10.14
C LEU A 38 -10.13 5.26 -8.79
N LEU A 39 -9.78 4.02 -8.42
CA LEU A 39 -9.04 3.79 -7.19
C LEU A 39 -7.78 4.66 -7.16
N ALA A 40 -7.54 5.30 -6.02
CA ALA A 40 -6.24 5.88 -5.73
C ALA A 40 -5.19 4.76 -5.58
N PRO A 41 -3.89 5.06 -5.72
CA PRO A 41 -2.82 4.08 -5.57
C PRO A 41 -2.91 3.36 -4.22
N ASP A 42 -3.09 4.11 -3.13
CA ASP A 42 -3.20 3.56 -1.76
C ASP A 42 -4.49 2.78 -1.52
N HIS A 43 -5.47 2.93 -2.41
CA HIS A 43 -6.71 2.15 -2.39
C HIS A 43 -6.68 0.96 -3.34
N GLY A 44 -5.55 0.64 -3.96
CA GLY A 44 -5.35 -0.60 -4.69
C GLY A 44 -5.61 -0.50 -6.19
N ARG A 45 -5.44 0.66 -6.81
CA ARG A 45 -5.42 0.80 -8.28
C ARG A 45 -4.47 -0.25 -8.92
N PRO A 46 -4.81 -0.87 -10.06
CA PRO A 46 -6.03 -0.70 -10.84
C PRO A 46 -7.24 -1.43 -10.28
N LEU A 47 -7.03 -2.43 -9.42
CA LEU A 47 -8.07 -3.36 -9.00
C LEU A 47 -7.81 -3.86 -7.58
N ARG A 48 -8.84 -3.94 -6.74
CA ARG A 48 -8.78 -4.54 -5.39
C ARG A 48 -9.94 -5.51 -5.16
N VAL A 49 -9.80 -6.39 -4.17
CA VAL A 49 -10.92 -7.12 -3.59
C VAL A 49 -11.53 -6.24 -2.50
N VAL A 50 -12.87 -6.23 -2.42
CA VAL A 50 -13.63 -5.68 -1.29
C VAL A 50 -14.51 -6.80 -0.73
N ILE A 51 -14.40 -7.03 0.58
CA ILE A 51 -15.14 -8.07 1.29
C ILE A 51 -15.91 -7.42 2.44
N PRO A 52 -17.21 -7.13 2.25
CA PRO A 52 -18.04 -6.56 3.30
C PRO A 52 -18.05 -7.41 4.57
N GLY A 53 -18.07 -6.75 5.74
CA GLY A 53 -18.16 -7.43 7.03
C GLY A 53 -16.93 -8.26 7.43
N GLN A 54 -15.78 -8.02 6.81
CA GLN A 54 -14.51 -8.68 7.13
C GLN A 54 -13.39 -7.65 7.39
N ILE A 55 -12.35 -8.09 8.11
CA ILE A 55 -11.18 -7.24 8.38
C ILE A 55 -10.49 -6.78 7.09
N GLY A 56 -9.97 -5.55 7.09
CA GLY A 56 -9.39 -4.91 5.91
C GLY A 56 -8.26 -5.68 5.24
N GLY A 57 -7.48 -6.47 6.00
CA GLY A 57 -6.42 -7.32 5.46
C GLY A 57 -6.91 -8.36 4.44
N ARG A 58 -8.18 -8.77 4.51
CA ARG A 58 -8.78 -9.69 3.51
C ARG A 58 -9.19 -9.01 2.20
N SER A 59 -9.31 -7.68 2.20
CA SER A 59 -9.64 -6.85 1.04
C SER A 59 -8.37 -6.43 0.29
N VAL A 60 -7.72 -7.41 -0.33
CA VAL A 60 -6.41 -7.30 -0.98
C VAL A 60 -6.40 -6.21 -2.06
N LYS A 61 -5.40 -5.33 -2.01
CA LYS A 61 -5.16 -4.24 -2.98
C LYS A 61 -4.20 -4.68 -4.08
N TRP A 62 -4.21 -3.97 -5.22
CA TRP A 62 -3.24 -4.16 -6.32
C TRP A 62 -3.29 -5.55 -6.97
N LEU A 63 -4.51 -5.98 -7.33
CA LEU A 63 -4.73 -7.17 -8.14
C LEU A 63 -4.19 -7.00 -9.55
N THR A 64 -3.44 -8.00 -10.00
CA THR A 64 -3.07 -8.20 -11.40
C THR A 64 -3.72 -9.49 -11.90
N ILE A 65 -3.93 -9.61 -13.21
CA ILE A 65 -4.46 -10.82 -13.84
C ILE A 65 -3.43 -11.31 -14.84
N THR A 66 -2.97 -12.56 -14.70
CA THR A 66 -2.00 -13.14 -15.63
C THR A 66 -2.63 -14.36 -16.25
N LYS A 67 -2.78 -14.36 -17.57
CA LYS A 67 -3.31 -15.52 -18.29
C LYS A 67 -2.16 -16.47 -18.57
N GLU A 68 -2.18 -17.66 -17.98
CA GLU A 68 -1.25 -18.73 -18.37
C GLU A 68 -1.90 -19.59 -19.48
N GLU A 69 -1.09 -20.25 -20.30
CA GLU A 69 -1.55 -21.01 -21.48
C GLU A 69 -2.53 -22.15 -21.11
N ASP A 70 -2.50 -22.60 -19.85
CA ASP A 70 -3.30 -23.73 -19.35
C ASP A 70 -4.50 -23.31 -18.47
N GLY A 71 -4.72 -22.00 -18.27
CA GLY A 71 -5.84 -21.48 -17.47
C GLY A 71 -5.75 -20.00 -17.09
N CYS A 72 -6.89 -19.40 -16.69
CA CYS A 72 -6.91 -18.06 -16.08
C CYS A 72 -6.54 -18.17 -14.60
N SER A 73 -5.30 -17.84 -14.24
CA SER A 73 -4.91 -17.61 -12.85
C SER A 73 -4.94 -16.11 -12.54
N LEU A 74 -5.35 -15.75 -11.32
CA LEU A 74 -5.29 -14.38 -10.81
C LEU A 74 -4.05 -14.30 -9.94
N LYS A 75 -3.02 -13.59 -10.43
CA LYS A 75 -1.77 -13.37 -9.70
C LYS A 75 -1.69 -11.91 -9.27
N PHE A 76 -1.59 -11.70 -7.98
CA PHE A 76 -1.50 -10.39 -7.39
C PHE A 76 -0.03 -9.93 -7.51
N ASP A 77 0.29 -8.62 -7.51
CA ASP A 77 1.69 -8.10 -7.43
C ASP A 77 1.69 -6.88 -6.50
N HIS A 78 2.44 -6.90 -5.38
CA HIS A 78 2.48 -5.73 -4.49
C HIS A 78 3.40 -4.64 -5.05
N PRO A 79 3.04 -3.35 -4.89
CA PRO A 79 3.79 -2.23 -5.44
C PRO A 79 5.21 -2.09 -4.90
N THR A 80 5.43 -2.34 -3.61
CA THR A 80 6.75 -2.41 -2.96
C THR A 80 6.95 -3.73 -2.24
N ILE A 81 8.18 -4.13 -1.92
CA ILE A 81 8.38 -5.22 -0.96
C ILE A 81 8.52 -4.63 0.45
N PRO A 82 7.78 -5.11 1.47
CA PRO A 82 8.00 -4.69 2.84
C PRO A 82 9.41 -5.09 3.33
N ALA A 83 10.00 -4.30 4.23
CA ALA A 83 11.39 -4.38 4.72
C ALA A 83 12.46 -3.70 3.82
N LEU A 84 13.75 -3.87 4.15
CA LEU A 84 14.91 -3.27 3.47
C LEU A 84 15.21 -3.85 2.09
N THR A 85 14.34 -4.72 1.56
CA THR A 85 14.55 -5.42 0.28
C THR A 85 13.95 -4.66 -0.89
N LYS A 86 14.75 -4.51 -1.94
CA LYS A 86 14.32 -3.99 -3.24
C LYS A 86 13.41 -5.00 -3.96
N GLY A 87 12.25 -4.56 -4.42
CA GLY A 87 11.39 -5.23 -5.41
C GLY A 87 9.93 -4.73 -5.37
N GLY A 88 9.04 -5.50 -6.00
CA GLY A 88 7.67 -5.08 -6.29
C GLY A 88 7.57 -4.38 -7.65
N TRP A 89 6.36 -4.20 -8.17
CA TRP A 89 6.22 -3.65 -9.52
C TRP A 89 6.62 -2.16 -9.58
N MET A 90 6.49 -1.37 -8.50
CA MET A 90 6.94 0.03 -8.53
C MET A 90 8.44 0.13 -8.74
N GLU A 91 9.22 -0.81 -8.21
CA GLU A 91 10.66 -0.81 -8.42
C GLU A 91 11.02 -1.23 -9.84
N LYS A 92 10.32 -2.22 -10.42
CA LYS A 92 10.45 -2.56 -11.85
C LYS A 92 10.12 -1.36 -12.75
N VAL A 93 9.12 -0.56 -12.38
CA VAL A 93 8.75 0.65 -13.11
C VAL A 93 9.82 1.73 -12.98
N LYS A 94 10.33 1.97 -11.77
CA LYS A 94 11.44 2.90 -11.53
C LYS A 94 12.72 2.47 -12.28
N GLU A 95 13.06 1.18 -12.28
CA GLU A 95 14.20 0.62 -13.03
C GLU A 95 14.05 0.76 -14.54
N GLN A 96 12.81 0.67 -15.05
CA GLN A 96 12.50 0.87 -16.47
C GLN A 96 12.34 2.34 -16.87
N GLY A 97 12.58 3.28 -15.94
CA GLY A 97 12.40 4.71 -16.18
C GLY A 97 10.95 5.13 -16.39
N GLY A 98 9.98 4.31 -15.98
CA GLY A 98 8.57 4.63 -16.05
C GLY A 98 8.12 5.53 -14.90
N GLU A 99 7.09 6.34 -15.14
CA GLU A 99 6.49 7.16 -14.10
C GLU A 99 5.51 6.33 -13.27
N LEU A 100 5.54 6.50 -11.95
CA LEU A 100 4.58 5.83 -11.08
C LEU A 100 3.24 6.57 -11.10
N ILE A 101 3.24 7.90 -11.07
CA ILE A 101 2.01 8.69 -10.93
C ILE A 101 1.25 8.90 -12.24
N ASP A 102 1.74 8.40 -13.36
CA ASP A 102 1.12 8.55 -14.69
C ASP A 102 -0.22 7.79 -14.81
N GLY A 103 -0.54 6.95 -13.83
CA GLY A 103 -1.75 6.15 -13.82
C GLY A 103 -1.68 4.89 -14.70
N PHE A 104 -0.54 4.65 -15.35
CA PHE A 104 -0.24 3.49 -16.18
C PHE A 104 0.73 2.52 -15.50
N TRP A 105 1.44 2.91 -14.44
CA TRP A 105 2.06 1.99 -13.46
C TRP A 105 2.94 0.90 -14.09
N GLY A 106 3.67 1.22 -15.17
CA GLY A 106 4.53 0.27 -15.88
C GLY A 106 3.92 -0.43 -17.09
N THR A 107 2.61 -0.28 -17.31
CA THR A 107 1.98 -0.70 -18.58
C THR A 107 2.34 0.33 -19.64
N ARG A 108 3.41 0.08 -20.39
CA ARG A 108 3.81 0.88 -21.56
C ARG A 108 2.63 0.91 -22.56
N SER A 109 1.92 2.02 -22.65
CA SER A 109 1.23 2.34 -23.90
C SER A 109 2.32 2.59 -24.95
N LEU A 110 2.16 2.07 -26.16
CA LEU A 110 3.14 2.17 -27.27
C LEU A 110 3.40 3.62 -27.75
N VAL A 111 3.00 4.63 -26.98
CA VAL A 111 3.12 6.04 -27.29
C VAL A 111 3.42 6.81 -26.01
N THR A 112 4.67 7.22 -25.82
CA THR A 112 5.12 8.62 -25.58
C THR A 112 6.57 8.63 -25.04
N ALA A 113 7.30 9.67 -25.46
CA ALA A 113 8.75 9.90 -25.39
C ALA A 113 9.30 10.15 -23.96
N PRO A 114 10.64 10.15 -23.75
CA PRO A 114 11.25 10.11 -22.42
C PRO A 114 11.14 11.45 -21.69
N SER A 115 10.67 11.44 -20.43
CA SER A 115 10.67 12.59 -19.53
C SER A 115 11.89 12.58 -18.60
N GLU A 116 12.37 13.79 -18.30
CA GLU A 116 13.67 14.12 -17.70
C GLU A 116 13.90 13.54 -16.28
N GLU A 117 15.17 13.20 -16.00
CA GLU A 117 15.65 12.61 -14.74
C GLU A 117 15.34 13.51 -13.52
N LYS A 118 14.34 13.14 -12.72
CA LYS A 118 14.14 13.73 -11.39
C LYS A 118 15.16 13.14 -10.41
N SER A 119 16.16 13.97 -10.10
CA SER A 119 17.10 13.81 -9.00
C SER A 119 16.43 13.26 -7.74
N SER A 120 16.99 12.19 -7.20
CA SER A 120 16.58 11.52 -5.97
C SER A 120 16.80 12.44 -4.76
N LEU A 121 15.79 13.24 -4.41
CA LEU A 121 15.80 13.96 -3.14
C LEU A 121 15.42 12.98 -2.02
N VAL A 122 16.34 12.78 -1.08
CA VAL A 122 16.07 12.09 0.19
C VAL A 122 15.00 12.91 0.91
N VAL A 123 13.82 12.34 1.10
CA VAL A 123 12.72 12.98 1.83
C VAL A 123 13.16 13.15 3.28
N LYS A 124 13.39 14.40 3.70
CA LYS A 124 13.72 14.75 5.07
C LYS A 124 12.44 14.81 5.89
N MET A 125 12.24 13.84 6.79
CA MET A 125 11.05 13.76 7.66
C MET A 125 11.18 14.57 8.96
N THR A 126 12.24 15.37 9.11
CA THR A 126 12.56 16.11 10.32
C THR A 126 12.63 17.61 10.07
N ASP A 127 12.19 18.39 11.05
CA ASP A 127 12.31 19.86 11.05
C ASP A 127 13.54 20.26 11.89
N ASP A 128 14.53 20.89 11.25
CA ASP A 128 15.78 21.33 11.91
C ASP A 128 15.55 22.40 12.97
N HIS A 129 14.41 23.09 12.95
CA HIS A 129 14.10 24.12 13.93
C HIS A 129 13.65 23.54 15.28
N VAL A 130 13.25 22.26 15.30
CA VAL A 130 12.80 21.59 16.53
C VAL A 130 14.01 21.12 17.32
N LYS A 131 14.36 21.87 18.36
CA LYS A 131 15.49 21.57 19.28
C LYS A 131 15.06 20.92 20.60
N ARG A 132 13.75 20.71 20.79
CA ARG A 132 13.22 20.11 22.01
C ARG A 132 13.66 18.65 22.09
N ILE A 133 14.23 18.28 23.22
CA ILE A 133 14.59 16.90 23.54
C ILE A 133 13.49 16.35 24.44
N ILE A 134 12.91 15.22 24.04
CA ILE A 134 11.94 14.46 24.82
C ILE A 134 12.69 13.28 25.46
N THR A 135 12.57 13.10 26.78
CA THR A 135 13.20 11.96 27.46
C THR A 135 12.32 10.71 27.36
N GLU A 136 12.91 9.54 27.62
CA GLU A 136 12.15 8.28 27.66
C GLU A 136 11.07 8.31 28.74
N GLU A 137 11.36 8.91 29.89
CA GLU A 137 10.40 9.06 30.99
C GLU A 137 9.20 9.92 30.55
N GLU A 138 9.46 11.04 29.88
CA GLU A 138 8.41 11.91 29.35
C GLU A 138 7.57 11.17 28.30
N LEU A 139 8.23 10.53 27.33
CA LEU A 139 7.55 9.76 26.28
C LEU A 139 6.68 8.64 26.87
N SER A 140 7.15 7.96 27.92
CA SER A 140 6.41 6.87 28.57
C SER A 140 5.09 7.29 29.22
N GLN A 141 4.91 8.58 29.53
CA GLN A 141 3.66 9.11 30.06
C GLN A 141 2.56 9.25 29.00
N HIS A 142 2.93 9.25 27.72
CA HIS A 142 2.01 9.31 26.59
C HIS A 142 1.53 7.90 26.20
N ASN A 143 0.68 7.33 27.05
CA ASN A 143 0.23 5.93 26.96
C ASN A 143 -1.30 5.75 27.00
N LYS A 144 -2.05 6.79 26.65
CA LYS A 144 -3.52 6.81 26.67
C LYS A 144 -4.09 6.60 25.27
N ASP A 145 -5.33 6.12 25.20
CA ASP A 145 -6.00 5.81 23.93
C ASP A 145 -6.21 7.05 23.03
N ASP A 146 -6.27 8.24 23.62
CA ASP A 146 -6.42 9.52 22.93
C ASP A 146 -5.10 10.28 22.76
N ASP A 147 -3.96 9.62 22.97
CA ASP A 147 -2.63 10.24 22.98
C ASP A 147 -1.61 9.37 22.23
N ALA A 148 -1.36 9.72 20.96
CA ALA A 148 -0.54 8.92 20.05
C ALA A 148 0.83 9.56 19.82
N TRP A 149 1.78 9.25 20.69
CA TRP A 149 3.17 9.60 20.51
C TRP A 149 3.98 8.37 20.12
N PHE A 150 4.90 8.52 19.17
CA PHE A 150 5.79 7.43 18.75
C PHE A 150 7.19 7.94 18.39
N ALA A 151 8.17 7.07 18.51
CA ALA A 151 9.57 7.38 18.21
C ALA A 151 10.07 6.63 16.97
N VAL A 152 10.71 7.34 16.04
CA VAL A 152 11.37 6.77 14.86
C VAL A 152 12.75 7.38 14.72
N ASN A 153 13.80 6.55 14.68
CA ASN A 153 15.19 6.96 14.51
C ASN A 153 15.66 8.04 15.52
N GLY A 154 15.20 7.95 16.78
CA GLY A 154 15.56 8.92 17.83
C GLY A 154 14.77 10.23 17.81
N HIS A 155 13.80 10.37 16.90
CA HIS A 155 12.87 11.49 16.85
C HIS A 155 11.50 11.08 17.40
N VAL A 156 10.86 11.98 18.14
CA VAL A 156 9.52 11.78 18.71
C VAL A 156 8.50 12.56 17.89
N TYR A 157 7.42 11.88 17.51
CA TYR A 157 6.31 12.44 16.73
C TYR A 157 5.04 12.37 17.56
N ASN A 158 4.28 13.48 17.59
CA ASN A 158 2.93 13.53 18.13
C ASN A 158 1.93 13.43 16.98
N ALA A 159 1.20 12.33 16.91
CA ALA A 159 0.15 12.08 15.92
C ALA A 159 -1.26 12.11 16.53
N THR A 160 -1.40 12.65 17.74
CA THR A 160 -2.70 12.72 18.44
C THR A 160 -3.77 13.43 17.61
N GLU A 161 -3.43 14.50 16.88
CA GLU A 161 -4.41 15.19 16.02
C GLU A 161 -4.84 14.32 14.83
N TYR A 162 -3.91 13.53 14.29
CA TYR A 162 -4.18 12.66 13.14
C TYR A 162 -5.10 11.48 13.50
N LEU A 163 -5.23 11.10 14.77
CA LEU A 163 -6.15 10.04 15.18
C LEU A 163 -7.60 10.31 14.74
N LYS A 164 -8.00 11.58 14.67
CA LYS A 164 -9.36 11.97 14.23
C LYS A 164 -9.57 11.77 12.73
N ASP A 165 -8.50 11.92 11.96
CA ASP A 165 -8.51 11.81 10.50
C ASP A 165 -8.07 10.41 10.03
N HIS A 166 -7.68 9.54 10.97
CA HIS A 166 -7.23 8.19 10.67
C HIS A 166 -8.42 7.34 10.17
N PRO A 167 -8.32 6.67 9.01
CA PRO A 167 -9.45 5.98 8.38
C PRO A 167 -9.83 4.64 9.01
N GLY A 168 -9.47 4.38 10.28
CA GLY A 168 -9.75 3.12 10.98
C GLY A 168 -9.33 3.10 12.44
#